data_AF-A0AAP8N828-F1
#
_entry.id   AF-A0AAP8N828-F1
#
_cell.length_a   1.000
_cell.length_b   1.000
_cell.length_c   1.000
_cell.angle_alpha   90.00
_cell.angle_beta   90.00
_cell.angle_gamma   90.00
#
_symmetry.space_group_name_H-M   'P 1'
#
loop_
_entity.id
_entity.type
_entity.pdbx_description
1 polymer ?
#
loop_
_entity_poly.entity_id
_entity_poly.type
_entity_poly.pdbx_seq_one_letter_code
_entity_poly.pdbx_strand_id
1 'polypeptide(L)'
;DIMDVWFDSGSSHQAVLTTREELSFPADVYLEGSDQYRGWFNSSLSTSVAVTGQAPYKSVVSHGFVLDGEGRKMSKSIGNIVLPSKIMNQYGSDILRLWVASVDYQSDVR
;
A
#
# COMPACT_ATOMS: atom_id res chain seq x y z
N ASP A 1 -18.28 -0.04 23.15
CA ASP A 1 -17.07 -0.47 22.44
C ASP A 1 -17.17 -0.23 20.95
N ILE A 2 -16.02 -0.18 20.28
CA ILE A 2 -15.87 -0.02 18.82
C ILE A 2 -14.88 -1.07 18.31
N MET A 3 -14.89 -1.33 17.00
CA MET A 3 -13.93 -2.24 16.37
C MET A 3 -12.59 -1.54 16.13
N ASP A 4 -11.51 -2.33 16.06
CA ASP A 4 -10.19 -1.84 15.72
C ASP A 4 -10.10 -1.46 14.23
N VAL A 5 -9.27 -0.47 13.92
CA VAL A 5 -9.12 0.08 12.56
C VAL A 5 -8.57 -0.94 11.55
N TRP A 6 -7.88 -2.00 12.00
CA TRP A 6 -7.49 -3.10 11.12
C TRP A 6 -8.66 -3.97 10.72
N PHE A 7 -9.73 -4.03 11.51
CA PHE A 7 -10.97 -4.68 11.10
C PHE A 7 -11.69 -3.86 10.03
N ASP A 8 -11.79 -2.54 10.22
CA ASP A 8 -12.41 -1.63 9.26
C ASP A 8 -11.72 -1.74 7.89
N SER A 9 -10.39 -1.57 7.86
CA SER A 9 -9.62 -1.69 6.61
C SER A 9 -9.60 -3.14 6.10
N GLY A 10 -9.48 -4.13 6.99
CA GLY A 10 -9.46 -5.55 6.66
C GLY A 10 -10.72 -5.99 5.92
N SER A 11 -11.88 -5.49 6.33
CA SER A 11 -13.18 -5.81 5.72
C SER A 11 -13.48 -5.08 4.40
N SER A 12 -12.56 -4.28 3.88
CA SER A 12 -12.71 -3.55 2.60
C SER A 12 -13.05 -4.46 1.40
N HIS A 13 -12.54 -5.70 1.36
CA HIS A 13 -12.90 -6.65 0.29
C HIS A 13 -14.43 -6.89 0.24
N GLN A 14 -15.05 -7.00 1.41
CA GLN A 14 -16.49 -7.22 1.55
C GLN A 14 -17.28 -5.91 1.42
N ALA A 15 -16.72 -4.78 1.87
CA ALA A 15 -17.41 -3.50 1.81
C ALA A 15 -17.37 -2.86 0.41
N VAL A 16 -16.37 -3.21 -0.41
CA VAL A 16 -16.07 -2.53 -1.69
C VAL A 16 -16.07 -3.49 -2.87
N LEU A 17 -15.27 -4.57 -2.86
CA LEU A 17 -15.11 -5.42 -4.05
C LEU A 17 -16.37 -6.22 -4.39
N THR A 18 -17.21 -6.51 -3.39
CA THR A 18 -18.46 -7.27 -3.59
C THR A 18 -19.69 -6.38 -3.75
N THR A 19 -19.59 -5.08 -3.45
CA THR A 19 -20.72 -4.15 -3.44
C THR A 19 -20.78 -3.25 -4.67
N ARG A 20 -19.63 -3.01 -5.32
CA ARG A 20 -19.51 -2.14 -6.50
C ARG A 20 -19.53 -2.97 -7.77
N GLU A 21 -20.45 -2.67 -8.68
CA GLU A 21 -20.70 -3.45 -9.90
C GLU A 21 -19.49 -3.51 -10.85
N GLU A 22 -18.63 -2.50 -10.83
CA GLU A 22 -17.43 -2.39 -11.65
C GLU A 22 -16.22 -3.14 -11.09
N LEU A 23 -16.34 -3.74 -9.90
CA LEU A 23 -15.27 -4.47 -9.23
C LEU A 23 -15.60 -5.96 -9.12
N SER A 24 -14.57 -6.74 -8.79
CA SER A 24 -14.69 -8.18 -8.64
C SER A 24 -13.94 -8.70 -7.42
N PHE A 25 -14.54 -9.67 -6.75
CA PHE A 25 -13.90 -10.48 -5.72
C PHE A 25 -13.59 -11.89 -6.27
N PRO A 26 -12.39 -12.45 -6.02
CA PRO A 26 -11.23 -11.82 -5.39
C PRO A 26 -10.55 -10.80 -6.32
N ALA A 27 -9.85 -9.82 -5.76
CA ALA A 27 -9.01 -8.91 -6.53
C ALA A 27 -7.84 -9.66 -7.19
N ASP A 28 -7.39 -9.21 -8.36
CA ASP A 28 -6.22 -9.85 -9.00
C ASP A 28 -4.93 -9.59 -8.21
N VAL A 29 -4.73 -8.35 -7.74
CA VAL A 29 -3.52 -7.93 -7.01
C VAL A 29 -3.87 -7.00 -5.86
N TYR A 30 -3.28 -7.26 -4.70
CA TYR A 30 -3.11 -6.26 -3.65
C TYR A 30 -1.66 -5.74 -3.68
N LEU A 31 -1.48 -4.42 -3.61
CA LEU A 31 -0.17 -3.77 -3.68
C LEU A 31 -0.03 -2.70 -2.60
N GLU A 32 0.90 -2.88 -1.66
CA GLU A 32 1.18 -1.95 -0.57
C GLU A 32 2.64 -2.10 -0.08
N GLY A 33 3.03 -1.25 0.88
CA GLY A 33 4.32 -1.34 1.56
C GLY A 33 4.52 -2.63 2.36
N SER A 34 5.79 -3.02 2.57
CA SER A 34 6.17 -4.24 3.30
C SER A 34 5.66 -4.28 4.76
N ASP A 35 5.37 -3.15 5.38
CA ASP A 35 4.72 -3.11 6.70
C ASP A 35 3.31 -3.71 6.71
N GLN A 36 2.63 -3.78 5.55
CA GLN A 36 1.28 -4.30 5.46
C GLN A 36 1.19 -5.83 5.57
N TYR A 37 2.31 -6.57 5.51
CA TYR A 37 2.32 -8.01 5.87
C TYR A 37 1.76 -8.28 7.26
N ARG A 38 1.94 -7.34 8.21
CA ARG A 38 1.39 -7.44 9.57
C ARG A 38 0.16 -6.54 9.78
N GLY A 39 -0.11 -5.64 8.85
CA GLY A 39 -1.27 -4.77 8.83
C GLY A 39 -2.35 -5.29 7.90
N TRP A 40 -2.63 -4.53 6.85
CA TRP A 40 -3.80 -4.72 5.99
C TRP A 40 -3.82 -6.04 5.23
N PHE A 41 -2.69 -6.56 4.73
CA PHE A 41 -2.69 -7.86 4.07
C PHE A 41 -3.16 -8.98 5.01
N ASN A 42 -2.72 -8.93 6.27
CA ASN A 42 -3.08 -9.91 7.28
C ASN A 42 -4.54 -9.76 7.73
N SER A 43 -5.00 -8.54 8.00
CA SER A 43 -6.39 -8.32 8.43
C SER A 43 -7.39 -8.61 7.31
N SER A 44 -7.08 -8.25 6.06
CA SER A 44 -7.92 -8.60 4.91
C SER A 44 -7.94 -10.10 4.64
N LEU A 45 -6.80 -10.78 4.69
CA LEU A 45 -6.76 -12.24 4.53
C LEU A 45 -7.58 -12.93 5.63
N SER A 46 -7.37 -12.55 6.88
CA SER A 46 -8.05 -13.14 8.04
C SER A 46 -9.57 -12.96 7.95
N THR A 47 -10.02 -11.73 7.71
CA THR A 47 -11.47 -11.44 7.63
C THR A 47 -12.13 -12.09 6.41
N SER A 48 -11.45 -12.13 5.26
CA SER A 48 -12.01 -12.75 4.05
C SER A 48 -12.11 -14.27 4.16
N VAL A 49 -11.07 -14.94 4.65
CA VAL A 49 -11.11 -16.38 4.87
C VAL A 49 -12.16 -16.75 5.91
N ALA A 50 -12.31 -15.93 6.97
CA ALA A 50 -13.33 -16.17 7.99
C ALA A 50 -14.77 -16.14 7.45
N VAL A 51 -15.07 -15.29 6.46
CA VAL A 51 -16.45 -15.11 5.95
C VAL A 51 -16.73 -15.80 4.62
N THR A 52 -15.71 -16.02 3.79
CA THR A 52 -15.86 -16.59 2.44
C THR A 52 -15.11 -17.92 2.24
N GLY A 53 -14.17 -18.26 3.14
CA GLY A 53 -13.27 -19.41 2.97
C GLY A 53 -12.16 -19.19 1.93
N GLN A 54 -12.02 -17.98 1.39
CA GLN A 54 -11.08 -17.64 0.31
C GLN A 54 -10.27 -16.37 0.65
N ALA A 55 -9.04 -16.26 0.13
CA ALA A 55 -8.25 -15.04 0.21
C ALA A 55 -8.86 -13.92 -0.66
N PRO A 56 -8.79 -12.63 -0.24
CA PRO A 56 -9.43 -11.53 -0.96
C PRO A 56 -8.67 -11.09 -2.22
N TYR A 57 -7.50 -11.67 -2.46
CA TYR A 57 -6.62 -11.38 -3.58
C TYR A 57 -6.06 -12.68 -4.19
N LYS A 58 -5.72 -12.64 -5.47
CA LYS A 58 -5.03 -13.75 -6.16
C LYS A 58 -3.50 -13.63 -5.99
N SER A 59 -2.97 -12.42 -5.94
CA SER A 59 -1.54 -12.14 -5.75
C SER A 59 -1.31 -10.94 -4.84
N VAL A 60 -0.14 -10.91 -4.19
CA VAL A 60 0.34 -9.77 -3.39
C VAL A 60 1.64 -9.27 -3.99
N VAL A 61 1.76 -7.95 -4.15
CA VAL A 61 2.99 -7.26 -4.50
C VAL A 61 3.34 -6.33 -3.34
N SER A 62 4.51 -6.49 -2.74
CA SER A 62 4.98 -5.58 -1.69
C SER A 62 6.15 -4.75 -2.18
N HIS A 63 6.20 -3.48 -1.79
CA HIS A 63 7.35 -2.61 -2.03
C HIS A 63 8.05 -2.17 -0.74
N GLY A 64 9.31 -1.77 -0.85
CA GLY A 64 10.09 -1.18 0.24
C GLY A 64 9.63 0.25 0.57
N PHE A 65 10.32 0.85 1.55
CA PHE A 65 10.12 2.24 1.93
C PHE A 65 10.92 3.18 1.04
N VAL A 66 10.41 4.40 0.87
CA VAL A 66 11.21 5.50 0.33
C VAL A 66 12.03 6.11 1.47
N LEU A 67 13.34 6.15 1.29
CA LEU A 67 14.31 6.72 2.22
C LEU A 67 14.82 8.06 1.70
N ASP A 68 15.52 8.82 2.54
CA ASP A 68 16.26 10.00 2.06
C ASP A 68 17.50 9.58 1.25
N GLY A 69 18.20 10.55 0.65
CA GLY A 69 19.40 10.29 -0.15
C GLY A 69 20.57 9.65 0.63
N GLU A 70 20.53 9.68 1.96
CA GLU A 70 21.50 9.01 2.85
C GLU A 70 21.02 7.61 3.30
N GLY A 71 19.83 7.17 2.85
CA GLY A 71 19.24 5.89 3.23
C GLY A 71 18.61 5.90 4.63
N ARG A 72 18.25 7.07 5.17
CA ARG A 72 17.56 7.18 6.46
C ARG A 72 16.05 7.26 6.25
N LYS A 73 15.30 6.70 7.20
CA LYS A 73 13.84 6.87 7.23
C LYS A 73 13.48 8.35 7.25
N MET A 74 12.57 8.76 6.38
CA MET A 74 12.08 10.13 6.36
C MET A 74 11.25 10.44 7.62
N SER A 75 11.52 11.58 8.27
CA SER A 75 10.73 12.05 9.41
C SER A 75 10.68 13.58 9.49
N LYS A 76 9.56 14.12 10.00
CA LYS A 76 9.36 15.56 10.12
C LYS A 76 10.37 16.19 11.08
N SER A 77 10.71 15.49 12.17
CA SER A 77 11.58 16.00 13.23
C SER A 77 13.01 16.24 12.79
N ILE A 78 13.54 15.43 11.86
CA ILE A 78 14.90 15.59 11.33
C ILE A 78 14.93 16.35 9.99
N GLY A 79 13.77 16.75 9.46
CA GLY A 79 13.68 17.63 8.30
C GLY A 79 14.04 17.00 6.94
N ASN A 80 14.21 15.68 6.87
CA ASN A 80 14.63 14.97 5.66
C ASN A 80 13.46 14.48 4.77
N ILE A 81 12.27 15.06 4.91
CA ILE A 81 11.11 14.69 4.10
C ILE A 81 11.19 15.35 2.73
N VAL A 82 11.04 14.54 1.69
CA VAL A 82 10.75 15.01 0.34
C VAL A 82 9.28 14.73 0.03
N LEU A 83 8.50 15.79 -0.20
CA LEU A 83 7.09 15.66 -0.54
C LEU A 83 6.92 15.40 -2.05
N PRO A 84 6.08 14.44 -2.47
CA PRO A 84 5.77 14.21 -3.88
C PRO A 84 5.31 15.48 -4.61
N SER A 85 4.48 16.31 -3.96
CA SER A 85 4.00 17.58 -4.51
C SER A 85 5.11 18.57 -4.83
N LYS A 86 6.18 18.59 -4.02
CA LYS A 86 7.35 19.44 -4.28
C LYS A 86 8.06 19.02 -5.56
N ILE A 87 8.26 17.71 -5.73
CA ILE A 87 8.88 17.14 -6.93
C ILE A 87 8.02 17.40 -8.17
N MET A 88 6.71 17.16 -8.08
CA MET A 88 5.79 17.41 -9.19
C MET A 88 5.74 18.89 -9.58
N ASN A 89 5.75 19.82 -8.63
CA ASN A 89 5.73 21.25 -8.93
C ASN A 89 7.05 21.74 -9.53
N GLN A 90 8.17 21.10 -9.21
CA GLN A 90 9.49 21.51 -9.69
C GLN A 90 9.88 20.85 -11.02
N TYR A 91 9.53 19.58 -11.21
CA TYR A 91 10.01 18.77 -12.32
C TYR A 91 8.88 18.14 -13.17
N GLY A 92 7.63 18.22 -12.73
CA GLY A 92 6.48 17.57 -13.36
C GLY A 92 6.21 16.17 -12.82
N SER A 93 4.97 15.70 -12.98
CA SER A 93 4.53 14.36 -12.53
C SER A 93 5.24 13.23 -13.25
N ASP A 94 5.59 13.43 -14.52
CA ASP A 94 6.21 12.38 -15.33
C ASP A 94 7.64 12.06 -14.87
N ILE A 95 8.36 13.06 -14.35
CA ILE A 95 9.68 12.84 -13.76
C ILE A 95 9.57 12.01 -12.48
N LEU A 96 8.57 12.28 -11.63
CA LEU A 96 8.31 11.44 -10.46
C LEU A 96 7.97 9.99 -10.85
N ARG A 97 7.11 9.81 -11.86
CA ARG A 97 6.73 8.48 -12.36
C ARG A 97 7.91 7.74 -12.99
N LEU A 98 8.77 8.44 -13.73
CA LEU A 98 9.98 7.87 -14.32
C LEU A 98 10.94 7.37 -13.23
N TRP A 99 11.12 8.15 -12.15
CA TRP A 99 11.90 7.71 -10.99
C TRP A 99 11.30 6.44 -10.37
N VAL A 100 9.99 6.41 -10.09
CA VAL A 100 9.30 5.21 -9.56
C VAL A 100 9.50 3.99 -10.47
N ALA A 101 9.46 4.17 -11.79
CA ALA A 101 9.66 3.08 -12.75
C ALA A 101 11.13 2.61 -12.85
N SER A 102 12.08 3.43 -12.43
CA SER A 102 13.52 3.16 -12.54
C SER A 102 14.14 2.48 -11.31
N VAL A 103 13.43 2.47 -10.18
CA VAL A 103 13.93 1.92 -8.92
C VAL A 103 13.55 0.44 -8.77
N ASP A 104 14.44 -0.33 -8.13
CA ASP A 104 14.11 -1.68 -7.67
C ASP A 104 13.23 -1.59 -6.41
N TYR A 105 11.91 -1.66 -6.62
CA TYR A 105 10.91 -1.49 -5.57
C TYR A 105 10.90 -2.62 -4.53
N GLN A 106 11.54 -3.77 -4.79
CA GLN A 106 11.53 -4.89 -3.84
C GLN A 106 12.37 -4.60 -2.59
N SER A 107 13.29 -3.64 -2.69
CA SER A 107 14.08 -3.12 -1.58
C SER A 107 13.66 -1.70 -1.22
N ASP A 108 14.16 -1.19 -0.09
CA ASP A 108 14.02 0.24 0.22
C ASP A 108 14.72 1.09 -0.85
N VAL A 109 14.04 2.13 -1.32
CA VAL A 109 14.46 2.98 -2.44
C VAL A 109 14.96 4.33 -1.96
N ARG A 110 15.87 4.94 -2.74
CA ARG A 110 16.46 6.26 -2.49
C ARG A 110 16.11 7.26 -3.59
#